data_AF-A0A257QMF6-F1
#
_entry.id   AF-A0A257QMF6-F1
#
_cell.length_a   1.000
_cell.length_b   1.000
_cell.length_c   1.000
_cell.angle_alpha   90.00
_cell.angle_beta   90.00
_cell.angle_gamma   90.00
#
_symmetry.space_group_name_H-M   'P 1'
#
loop_
_entity.id
_entity.type
_entity.pdbx_description
1 polymer ?
#
loop_
_entity_poly.entity_id
_entity_poly.type
_entity_poly.pdbx_seq_one_letter_code
_entity_poly.pdbx_strand_id
1 'polypeptide(L)'
;MVYENSIDLTIVKAPEQLRENLVFIRAGGDKPWPFSIGWQGHERNFDIAASYFAEPDVESDLYRNADFILSGGLSKFHAGQLFLQNSARLDHYQYVFFVDDDVEFLFSVDDFIAFCKQINAAVAQASLTYDSYFTFSTTRHHPGLVFRTTNYVETMCPLFKAAHLKKVIGMFDKSISSYGLDIYWSVAIEPGQVALITDCFQMRHLRPISDDGNFYRYLESIGVNRWDDLKNIMHLLNITEFKIVPTAFGYTGDKIVSPGPKN
;
A
#
# COMPACT_ATOMS: atom_id res chain seq x y z
N MET A 1 18.71 19.57 7.83
CA MET A 1 18.36 18.23 7.32
C MET A 1 17.69 18.44 5.98
N VAL A 2 17.98 17.65 4.96
CA VAL A 2 17.39 17.81 3.63
C VAL A 2 16.40 16.68 3.42
N TYR A 3 15.15 17.02 3.06
CA TYR A 3 14.16 16.05 2.63
C TYR A 3 14.25 15.88 1.12
N GLU A 4 14.80 14.75 0.70
CA GLU A 4 15.05 14.45 -0.71
C GLU A 4 14.99 12.94 -0.94
N ASN A 5 14.89 12.54 -2.21
CA ASN A 5 15.10 11.14 -2.58
C ASN A 5 16.58 10.77 -2.46
N SER A 6 16.87 9.62 -1.88
CA SER A 6 18.23 9.09 -1.78
C SER A 6 18.22 7.56 -1.69
N ILE A 7 19.40 6.94 -1.86
CA ILE A 7 19.54 5.49 -1.75
C ILE A 7 19.35 5.04 -0.30
N ASP A 8 19.67 5.90 0.67
CA ASP A 8 19.54 5.60 2.08
C ASP A 8 18.20 6.11 2.64
N LEU A 9 17.84 5.66 3.84
CA LEU A 9 16.69 6.16 4.58
C LEU A 9 17.14 6.69 5.93
N THR A 10 16.71 7.90 6.28
CA THR A 10 16.94 8.52 7.58
C THR A 10 15.63 8.58 8.36
N ILE A 11 15.67 8.19 9.63
CA ILE A 11 14.57 8.36 10.57
C ILE A 11 14.81 9.68 11.32
N VAL A 12 13.92 10.64 11.12
CA VAL A 12 13.96 11.98 11.72
C VAL A 12 13.23 12.00 13.07
N LYS A 13 12.10 11.31 13.13
CA LYS A 13 11.26 11.13 14.31
C LYS A 13 10.85 9.67 14.39
N ALA A 14 10.80 9.14 15.61
CA ALA A 14 10.23 7.84 15.93
C ALA A 14 9.45 7.95 17.26
N PRO A 15 8.39 7.14 17.45
CA PRO A 15 7.68 7.06 18.71
C PRO A 15 8.48 6.26 19.75
N GLU A 16 8.16 6.43 21.03
CA GLU A 16 8.75 5.64 22.12
C GLU A 16 8.20 4.20 22.17
N GLN A 17 6.94 4.04 21.77
CA GLN A 17 6.23 2.76 21.75
C GLN A 17 5.59 2.54 20.38
N LEU A 18 5.69 1.31 19.89
CA LEU A 18 5.11 0.90 18.63
C LEU A 18 3.70 0.35 18.83
N ARG A 19 2.80 0.66 17.91
CA ARG A 19 1.45 0.09 17.84
C ARG A 19 1.45 -1.21 17.03
N GLU A 20 0.33 -1.93 17.03
CA GLU A 20 0.25 -3.25 16.40
C GLU A 20 0.33 -3.22 14.87
N ASN A 21 -0.05 -2.11 14.25
CA ASN A 21 -0.12 -1.98 12.80
C ASN A 21 0.64 -0.73 12.32
N LEU A 22 0.90 -0.64 11.02
CA LEU A 22 1.62 0.48 10.41
C LEU A 22 0.89 0.98 9.17
N VAL A 23 0.79 2.29 9.02
CA VAL A 23 0.51 2.95 7.75
C VAL A 23 1.75 3.68 7.28
N PHE A 24 2.23 3.33 6.09
CA PHE A 24 3.42 3.91 5.46
C PHE A 24 3.00 4.74 4.25
N ILE A 25 3.26 6.05 4.32
CA ILE A 25 2.90 7.01 3.28
C ILE A 25 4.18 7.61 2.70
N ARG A 26 4.26 7.68 1.37
CA ARG A 26 5.28 8.49 0.68
C ARG A 26 4.64 9.81 0.30
N ALA A 27 5.17 10.93 0.77
CA ALA A 27 4.56 12.25 0.60
C ALA A 27 5.57 13.31 0.11
N GLY A 28 5.06 14.26 -0.67
CA GLY A 28 5.78 15.48 -1.04
C GLY A 28 5.78 16.54 0.06
N GLY A 29 6.26 17.73 -0.27
CA GLY A 29 6.34 18.86 0.67
C GLY A 29 5.04 19.65 0.82
N ASP A 30 4.19 19.61 -0.22
CA ASP A 30 2.89 20.28 -0.21
C ASP A 30 1.90 19.57 0.72
N LYS A 31 0.85 20.28 1.13
CA LYS A 31 -0.24 19.70 1.92
C LYS A 31 -0.85 18.54 1.15
N PRO A 32 -0.77 17.31 1.67
CA PRO A 32 -1.48 16.20 1.05
C PRO A 32 -3.00 16.48 1.13
N TRP A 33 -3.70 16.38 0.00
CA TRP A 33 -5.14 16.67 -0.15
C TRP A 33 -5.98 15.78 0.79
N PRO A 34 -7.17 16.23 1.25
CA PRO A 34 -7.63 16.03 2.62
C PRO A 34 -7.66 14.56 3.06
N PHE A 35 -6.60 14.18 3.77
CA PHE A 35 -6.45 12.94 4.55
C PHE A 35 -7.34 12.90 5.80
N SER A 36 -8.21 13.89 6.01
CA SER A 36 -8.71 14.29 7.34
C SER A 36 -9.81 13.41 7.93
N ILE A 37 -10.26 12.33 7.28
CA ILE A 37 -11.43 11.54 7.73
C ILE A 37 -11.04 10.17 8.33
N GLY A 38 -9.88 9.61 8.00
CA GLY A 38 -9.51 8.23 8.41
C GLY A 38 -8.63 8.08 9.65
N TRP A 39 -8.02 9.16 10.15
CA TRP A 39 -7.08 9.13 11.30
C TRP A 39 -7.70 9.54 12.63
N GLN A 40 -8.94 10.03 12.58
CA GLN A 40 -9.55 10.69 13.74
C GLN A 40 -10.16 9.65 14.69
N GLY A 41 -9.52 9.52 15.84
CA GLY A 41 -9.92 8.71 16.99
C GLY A 41 -8.84 8.81 18.05
N HIS A 42 -9.22 8.83 19.34
CA HIS A 42 -8.25 9.00 20.42
C HIS A 42 -7.32 7.78 20.64
N GLU A 43 -7.64 6.62 20.06
CA GLU A 43 -6.85 5.39 20.18
C GLU A 43 -6.78 4.61 18.86
N ARG A 44 -6.05 5.14 17.87
CA ARG A 44 -5.67 4.35 16.68
C ARG A 44 -4.77 3.17 17.08
N ASN A 45 -4.96 2.01 16.46
CA ASN A 45 -4.13 0.82 16.69
C ASN A 45 -2.92 0.70 15.74
N PHE A 46 -2.64 1.75 14.96
CA PHE A 46 -1.58 1.79 13.98
C PHE A 46 -0.69 3.02 14.12
N ASP A 47 0.59 2.86 13.81
CA ASP A 47 1.53 3.96 13.66
C ASP A 47 1.45 4.56 12.27
N ILE A 48 1.74 5.86 12.15
CA ILE A 48 1.85 6.56 10.87
C ILE A 48 3.33 6.84 10.58
N ALA A 49 3.86 6.25 9.51
CA ALA A 49 5.18 6.58 8.98
C ALA A 49 5.06 7.46 7.73
N ALA A 50 5.35 8.75 7.90
CA ALA A 50 5.40 9.72 6.83
C ALA A 50 6.82 9.79 6.25
N SER A 51 6.97 9.31 5.02
CA SER A 51 8.22 9.30 4.28
C SER A 51 8.25 10.42 3.26
N TYR A 52 9.04 11.46 3.53
CA TYR A 52 9.08 12.67 2.73
C TYR A 52 10.20 12.67 1.68
N PHE A 53 9.90 13.09 0.45
CA PHE A 53 10.88 13.34 -0.63
C PHE A 53 11.12 14.82 -0.92
N ALA A 54 10.46 15.70 -0.19
CA ALA A 54 10.60 17.15 -0.25
C ALA A 54 10.29 17.73 1.14
N GLU A 55 10.69 18.97 1.39
CA GLU A 55 10.52 19.63 2.69
C GLU A 55 9.04 19.64 3.12
N PRO A 56 8.65 19.01 4.24
CA PRO A 56 7.26 18.89 4.65
C PRO A 56 6.70 20.21 5.18
N ASP A 57 5.44 20.50 4.88
CA ASP A 57 4.65 21.45 5.65
C ASP A 57 4.39 20.91 7.06
N VAL A 58 5.05 21.51 8.06
CA VAL A 58 4.93 21.12 9.48
C VAL A 58 3.52 21.33 10.05
N GLU A 59 2.71 22.18 9.41
CA GLU A 59 1.31 22.40 9.78
C GLU A 59 0.35 21.43 9.08
N SER A 60 0.84 20.56 8.20
CA SER A 60 0.01 19.55 7.55
C SER A 60 -0.49 18.50 8.55
N ASP A 61 -1.69 17.97 8.30
CA ASP A 61 -2.28 16.94 9.17
C ASP A 61 -1.41 15.68 9.21
N LEU A 62 -0.80 15.28 8.09
CA LEU A 62 0.11 14.14 8.03
C LEU A 62 1.31 14.36 8.95
N TYR A 63 1.98 15.51 8.87
CA TYR A 63 3.16 15.79 9.69
C TYR A 63 2.84 15.79 11.19
N ARG A 64 1.75 16.46 11.57
CA ARG A 64 1.32 16.58 12.98
C ARG A 64 0.91 15.24 13.58
N ASN A 65 0.30 14.36 12.78
CA ASN A 65 -0.16 13.05 13.24
C ASN A 65 0.87 11.93 13.05
N ALA A 66 1.93 12.13 12.26
CA ALA A 66 2.95 11.11 12.02
C ALA A 66 3.69 10.71 13.29
N ASP A 67 3.76 9.41 13.54
CA ASP A 67 4.57 8.82 14.62
C ASP A 67 6.03 8.72 14.18
N PHE A 68 6.27 8.36 12.91
CA PHE A 68 7.57 8.42 12.26
C PHE A 68 7.62 9.49 11.18
N ILE A 69 8.72 10.24 11.15
CA ILE A 69 9.07 11.13 10.05
C ILE A 69 10.34 10.59 9.42
N LEU A 70 10.32 10.33 8.12
CA LEU A 70 11.41 9.73 7.37
C LEU A 70 11.83 10.64 6.21
N SER A 71 13.11 10.61 5.87
CA SER A 71 13.70 11.25 4.68
C SER A 71 14.53 10.22 3.91
N GLY A 72 14.68 10.40 2.60
CA GLY A 72 15.40 9.46 1.74
C GLY A 72 14.50 8.39 1.14
N GLY A 73 15.12 7.34 0.60
CA GLY A 73 14.48 6.32 -0.24
C GLY A 73 14.15 6.83 -1.64
N LEU A 74 14.22 5.93 -2.63
CA LEU A 74 14.01 6.26 -4.04
C LEU A 74 12.53 6.22 -4.46
N SER A 75 11.69 5.48 -3.75
CA SER A 75 10.25 5.33 -4.03
C SER A 75 9.50 4.88 -2.77
N LYS A 76 8.17 4.80 -2.82
CA LYS A 76 7.34 4.33 -1.69
C LYS A 76 7.78 2.95 -1.20
N PHE A 77 7.89 1.99 -2.10
CA PHE A 77 8.25 0.62 -1.74
C PHE A 77 9.73 0.47 -1.39
N HIS A 78 10.63 1.18 -2.06
CA HIS A 78 12.05 1.20 -1.68
C HIS A 78 12.27 1.79 -0.28
N ALA A 79 11.66 2.94 0.02
CA ALA A 79 11.70 3.55 1.35
C ALA A 79 11.06 2.62 2.39
N GLY A 80 9.94 2.00 2.06
CA GLY A 80 9.26 1.00 2.89
C GLY A 80 10.14 -0.20 3.21
N GLN A 81 10.85 -0.71 2.21
CA GLN A 81 11.82 -1.79 2.35
C GLN A 81 12.92 -1.41 3.34
N LEU A 82 13.59 -0.27 3.13
CA LEU A 82 14.64 0.21 4.03
C LEU A 82 14.13 0.42 5.46
N PHE A 83 12.90 0.91 5.59
CA PHE A 83 12.26 1.14 6.88
C PHE A 83 11.96 -0.17 7.64
N LEU A 84 11.53 -1.22 6.94
CA LEU A 84 11.04 -2.45 7.56
C LEU A 84 12.07 -3.58 7.60
N GLN A 85 13.10 -3.58 6.74
CA GLN A 85 14.15 -4.61 6.71
C GLN A 85 15.13 -4.54 7.89
N ASN A 86 15.07 -3.50 8.72
CA ASN A 86 15.67 -3.54 10.05
C ASN A 86 14.82 -4.48 10.93
N SER A 87 15.20 -5.76 10.95
CA SER A 87 14.34 -6.94 11.22
C SER A 87 13.40 -6.84 12.42
N ALA A 88 13.81 -6.19 13.51
CA ALA A 88 12.98 -6.04 14.71
C ALA A 88 11.66 -5.30 14.45
N ARG A 89 11.59 -4.41 13.45
CA ARG A 89 10.40 -3.59 13.17
C ARG A 89 9.32 -4.35 12.42
N LEU A 90 9.68 -5.07 11.34
CA LEU A 90 8.70 -5.86 10.58
C LEU A 90 8.17 -7.05 11.39
N ASP A 91 8.95 -7.54 12.36
CA ASP A 91 8.50 -8.58 13.27
C ASP A 91 7.46 -8.09 14.29
N HIS A 92 7.41 -6.77 14.56
CA HIS A 92 6.47 -6.16 15.49
C HIS A 92 5.06 -5.98 14.89
N TYR A 93 4.96 -5.50 13.66
CA TYR A 93 3.66 -5.16 13.07
C TYR A 93 2.89 -6.42 12.61
N GLN A 94 1.56 -6.42 12.80
CA GLN A 94 0.65 -7.44 12.26
C GLN A 94 0.22 -7.12 10.83
N TYR A 95 -0.05 -5.85 10.54
CA TYR A 95 -0.41 -5.34 9.21
C TYR A 95 0.38 -4.08 8.85
N VAL A 96 0.70 -3.95 7.58
CA VAL A 96 1.39 -2.78 7.01
C VAL A 96 0.63 -2.28 5.80
N PHE A 97 0.20 -1.03 5.85
CA PHE A 97 -0.59 -0.38 4.81
C PHE A 97 0.29 0.61 4.05
N PHE A 98 0.61 0.34 2.79
CA PHE A 98 1.31 1.31 1.94
C PHE A 98 0.29 2.17 1.22
N VAL A 99 0.48 3.48 1.21
CA VAL A 99 -0.52 4.44 0.72
C VAL A 99 0.17 5.55 -0.08
N ASP A 100 -0.39 5.89 -1.24
CA ASP A 100 0.00 7.08 -2.02
C ASP A 100 -0.58 8.36 -1.43
N ASP A 101 0.06 9.50 -1.69
CA ASP A 101 -0.33 10.81 -1.14
C ASP A 101 -1.56 11.46 -1.80
N ASP A 102 -2.22 10.76 -2.72
CA ASP A 102 -3.43 11.18 -3.44
C ASP A 102 -4.61 10.21 -3.29
N VAL A 103 -4.61 9.46 -2.20
CA VAL A 103 -5.70 8.55 -1.83
C VAL A 103 -6.49 9.11 -0.65
N GLU A 104 -7.80 9.29 -0.86
CA GLU A 104 -8.74 9.69 0.18
C GLU A 104 -9.51 8.46 0.68
N PHE A 105 -9.47 8.23 2.00
CA PHE A 105 -10.23 7.16 2.64
C PHE A 105 -11.61 7.64 3.06
N LEU A 106 -12.64 6.88 2.65
CA LEU A 106 -14.02 7.08 3.10
C LEU A 106 -14.38 6.10 4.24
N PHE A 107 -13.38 5.68 5.00
CA PHE A 107 -13.47 4.67 6.05
C PHE A 107 -12.45 4.90 7.18
N SER A 108 -12.69 4.25 8.31
CA SER A 108 -11.72 4.13 9.40
C SER A 108 -10.67 3.07 9.08
N VAL A 109 -9.39 3.44 9.15
CA VAL A 109 -8.29 2.49 8.91
C VAL A 109 -8.32 1.34 9.91
N ASP A 110 -8.69 1.60 11.17
CA ASP A 110 -8.85 0.55 12.19
C ASP A 110 -9.92 -0.49 11.76
N ASP A 111 -11.06 -0.04 11.25
CA ASP A 111 -12.15 -0.91 10.79
C ASP A 111 -11.72 -1.73 9.56
N PHE A 112 -10.99 -1.10 8.64
CA PHE A 112 -10.49 -1.77 7.45
C PHE A 112 -9.47 -2.87 7.79
N ILE A 113 -8.54 -2.60 8.71
CA ILE A 113 -7.58 -3.60 9.22
C ILE A 113 -8.32 -4.74 9.93
N ALA A 114 -9.28 -4.41 10.80
CA ALA A 114 -10.07 -5.41 11.54
C ALA A 114 -10.82 -6.35 10.59
N PHE A 115 -11.43 -5.81 9.53
CA PHE A 115 -12.11 -6.59 8.51
C PHE A 115 -11.15 -7.51 7.75
N CYS A 116 -10.00 -6.98 7.30
CA CYS A 116 -8.99 -7.78 6.60
C CYS A 116 -8.40 -8.88 7.49
N LYS A 117 -8.29 -8.64 8.80
CA LYS A 117 -7.91 -9.62 9.81
C LYS A 117 -8.94 -10.74 9.94
N GLN A 118 -10.23 -10.42 9.96
CA GLN A 118 -11.31 -11.41 10.01
C GLN A 118 -11.30 -12.36 8.80
N ILE A 119 -11.01 -11.84 7.61
CA ILE A 119 -10.95 -12.63 6.37
C ILE A 119 -9.59 -13.33 6.19
N ASN A 120 -8.61 -13.03 7.03
CA ASN A 120 -7.23 -13.52 6.89
C ASN A 120 -6.62 -13.16 5.53
N ALA A 121 -6.89 -11.94 5.05
CA ALA A 121 -6.34 -11.45 3.78
C ALA A 121 -4.81 -11.32 3.89
N ALA A 122 -4.09 -11.83 2.88
CA ALA A 122 -2.64 -11.68 2.79
C ALA A 122 -2.25 -10.30 2.26
N VAL A 123 -3.02 -9.82 1.28
CA VAL A 123 -2.96 -8.46 0.76
C VAL A 123 -4.38 -7.99 0.43
N ALA A 124 -4.70 -6.74 0.71
CA ALA A 124 -6.03 -6.18 0.46
C ALA A 124 -5.95 -4.72 0.01
N GLN A 125 -7.01 -4.25 -0.66
CA GLN A 125 -7.29 -2.82 -0.80
C GLN A 125 -8.80 -2.57 -0.74
N ALA A 126 -9.18 -1.34 -0.39
CA ALA A 126 -10.54 -0.87 -0.57
C ALA A 126 -10.90 -0.76 -2.06
N SER A 127 -12.18 -0.79 -2.38
CA SER A 127 -12.64 -0.56 -3.75
C SER A 127 -12.54 0.94 -4.09
N LEU A 128 -12.22 1.23 -5.34
CA LEU A 128 -12.16 2.60 -5.85
C LEU A 128 -13.57 3.12 -6.13
N THR A 129 -13.88 4.33 -5.66
CA THR A 129 -15.13 5.03 -5.98
C THR A 129 -15.28 5.24 -7.49
N TYR A 130 -16.51 5.48 -7.96
CA TYR A 130 -16.77 5.66 -9.38
C TYR A 130 -16.10 6.88 -10.02
N ASP A 131 -15.77 7.89 -9.23
CA ASP A 131 -15.05 9.12 -9.61
C ASP A 131 -13.52 9.01 -9.46
N SER A 132 -12.99 7.84 -9.10
CA SER A 132 -11.56 7.59 -9.01
C SER A 132 -10.90 7.40 -10.37
N TYR A 133 -9.63 7.81 -10.47
CA TYR A 133 -8.73 7.31 -11.51
C TYR A 133 -8.34 5.86 -11.22
N PHE A 134 -8.36 4.98 -12.23
CA PHE A 134 -8.05 3.57 -12.06
C PHE A 134 -7.34 2.99 -13.29
N THR A 135 -6.46 2.02 -13.07
CA THR A 135 -5.80 1.26 -14.15
C THR A 135 -6.63 0.03 -14.54
N PHE A 136 -7.10 -0.72 -13.55
CA PHE A 136 -7.77 -2.01 -13.75
C PHE A 136 -9.19 -1.97 -13.21
N SER A 137 -10.17 -2.32 -14.03
CA SER A 137 -11.59 -2.28 -13.64
C SER A 137 -11.92 -3.18 -12.45
N THR A 138 -11.11 -4.21 -12.18
CA THR A 138 -11.20 -5.08 -11.00
C THR A 138 -11.14 -4.30 -9.68
N THR A 139 -10.45 -3.15 -9.62
CA THR A 139 -10.32 -2.37 -8.38
C THR A 139 -11.53 -1.48 -8.11
N ARG A 140 -12.42 -1.26 -9.08
CA ARG A 140 -13.60 -0.39 -8.94
C ARG A 140 -14.68 -0.98 -8.04
N HIS A 141 -15.41 -0.13 -7.35
CA HIS A 141 -16.53 -0.49 -6.50
C HIS A 141 -17.64 -1.24 -7.25
N HIS A 142 -18.11 -2.33 -6.63
CA HIS A 142 -19.26 -3.09 -7.11
C HIS A 142 -20.38 -3.12 -6.06
N PRO A 143 -21.52 -2.46 -6.34
CA PRO A 143 -22.68 -2.45 -5.45
C PRO A 143 -23.19 -3.87 -5.17
N GLY A 144 -23.62 -4.10 -3.92
CA GLY A 144 -24.17 -5.38 -3.47
C GLY A 144 -23.13 -6.40 -2.98
N LEU A 145 -21.84 -6.19 -3.27
CA LEU A 145 -20.76 -6.99 -2.73
C LEU A 145 -20.23 -6.42 -1.42
N VAL A 146 -19.74 -7.30 -0.57
CA VAL A 146 -18.96 -6.95 0.63
C VAL A 146 -17.47 -7.00 0.30
N PHE A 147 -17.04 -8.04 -0.42
CA PHE A 147 -15.67 -8.19 -0.88
C PHE A 147 -15.58 -9.11 -2.11
N ARG A 148 -14.42 -9.07 -2.77
CA ARG A 148 -14.02 -9.95 -3.86
C ARG A 148 -12.65 -10.51 -3.55
N THR A 149 -12.53 -11.83 -3.53
CA THR A 149 -11.19 -12.43 -3.60
C THR A 149 -10.71 -12.33 -5.04
N THR A 150 -9.44 -12.03 -5.20
CA THR A 150 -8.80 -11.87 -6.51
C THR A 150 -7.36 -12.36 -6.41
N ASN A 151 -6.64 -12.31 -7.51
CA ASN A 151 -5.20 -12.50 -7.56
C ASN A 151 -4.46 -11.17 -7.72
N TYR A 152 -5.08 -10.01 -7.47
CA TYR A 152 -4.45 -8.72 -7.73
C TYR A 152 -4.85 -7.64 -6.73
N VAL A 153 -3.85 -6.92 -6.21
CA VAL A 153 -4.02 -5.68 -5.44
C VAL A 153 -3.01 -4.68 -5.99
N GLU A 154 -3.49 -3.48 -6.33
CA GLU A 154 -2.70 -2.44 -7.00
C GLU A 154 -1.67 -1.81 -6.06
N THR A 155 -0.56 -1.36 -6.63
CA THR A 155 0.57 -0.73 -5.90
C THR A 155 0.19 0.54 -5.17
N MET A 156 -0.92 1.19 -5.53
CA MET A 156 -1.34 2.48 -4.97
C MET A 156 -1.61 2.39 -3.46
N CYS A 157 -2.40 1.40 -3.04
CA CYS A 157 -2.84 1.30 -1.65
C CYS A 157 -2.99 -0.14 -1.14
N PRO A 158 -1.92 -0.96 -1.13
CA PRO A 158 -1.98 -2.33 -0.60
C PRO A 158 -1.81 -2.36 0.92
N LEU A 159 -2.74 -3.03 1.59
CA LEU A 159 -2.63 -3.48 2.98
C LEU A 159 -2.10 -4.91 3.02
N PHE A 160 -0.91 -5.12 3.57
CA PHE A 160 -0.32 -6.44 3.72
C PHE A 160 -0.48 -6.97 5.14
N LYS A 161 -0.77 -8.27 5.24
CA LYS A 161 -0.46 -9.03 6.45
C LYS A 161 1.05 -9.21 6.56
N ALA A 162 1.64 -8.93 7.72
CA ALA A 162 3.09 -8.92 7.88
C ALA A 162 3.77 -10.24 7.49
N ALA A 163 3.13 -11.38 7.75
CA ALA A 163 3.63 -12.69 7.33
C ALA A 163 3.76 -12.84 5.80
N HIS A 164 2.87 -12.20 5.02
CA HIS A 164 2.99 -12.13 3.57
C HIS A 164 4.06 -11.11 3.16
N LEU A 165 4.05 -9.94 3.79
CA LEU A 165 5.01 -8.88 3.51
C LEU A 165 6.47 -9.35 3.68
N LYS A 166 6.77 -10.13 4.72
CA LYS A 166 8.12 -10.70 4.95
C LYS A 166 8.63 -11.53 3.76
N LYS A 167 7.73 -12.15 3.00
CA LYS A 167 8.09 -12.94 1.81
C LYS A 167 8.38 -12.05 0.61
N VAL A 168 7.64 -10.94 0.48
CA VAL A 168 7.67 -10.14 -0.73
C VAL A 168 8.54 -8.88 -0.65
N ILE A 169 8.84 -8.39 0.56
CA ILE A 169 9.55 -7.13 0.78
C ILE A 169 10.99 -7.13 0.23
N GLY A 170 11.61 -8.31 0.10
CA GLY A 170 12.94 -8.46 -0.48
C GLY A 170 13.04 -8.10 -1.97
N MET A 171 11.90 -7.85 -2.64
CA MET A 171 11.84 -7.52 -4.06
C MET A 171 11.45 -6.08 -4.35
N PHE A 172 11.14 -5.28 -3.33
CA PHE A 172 10.70 -3.89 -3.53
C PHE A 172 11.79 -3.04 -4.20
N ASP A 173 13.08 -3.35 -4.00
CA ASP A 173 14.22 -2.71 -4.65
C ASP A 173 14.46 -3.15 -6.10
N LYS A 174 13.78 -4.20 -6.57
CA LYS A 174 13.87 -4.68 -7.96
C LYS A 174 13.00 -3.90 -8.93
N SER A 175 12.15 -3.02 -8.42
CA SER A 175 11.33 -2.11 -9.21
C SER A 175 11.16 -0.79 -8.46
N ILE A 176 12.02 0.18 -8.76
CA ILE A 176 11.97 1.51 -8.15
C ILE A 176 10.70 2.25 -8.61
N SER A 177 10.27 2.03 -9.84
CA SER A 177 9.00 2.55 -10.35
C SER A 177 7.75 1.92 -9.72
N SER A 178 7.91 0.84 -8.96
CA SER A 178 6.86 -0.02 -8.41
C SER A 178 6.10 -0.87 -9.43
N TYR A 179 6.36 -0.70 -10.74
CA TYR A 179 5.70 -1.49 -11.78
C TYR A 179 6.08 -2.97 -11.67
N GLY A 180 5.09 -3.84 -11.74
CA GLY A 180 5.25 -5.29 -11.63
C GLY A 180 5.37 -5.80 -10.19
N LEU A 181 5.58 -4.94 -9.18
CA LEU A 181 5.56 -5.42 -7.79
C LEU A 181 4.20 -6.01 -7.41
N ASP A 182 3.11 -5.43 -7.93
CA ASP A 182 1.76 -5.96 -7.85
C ASP A 182 1.60 -7.37 -8.37
N ILE A 183 2.24 -7.67 -9.50
CA ILE A 183 2.32 -9.03 -10.03
C ILE A 183 3.13 -9.91 -9.07
N TYR A 184 4.25 -9.42 -8.56
CA TYR A 184 5.14 -10.17 -7.69
C TYR A 184 4.47 -10.61 -6.38
N TRP A 185 3.82 -9.71 -5.64
CA TRP A 185 3.13 -10.13 -4.41
C TRP A 185 1.85 -10.92 -4.66
N SER A 186 1.30 -10.84 -5.87
CA SER A 186 0.15 -11.62 -6.30
C SER A 186 0.50 -13.09 -6.55
N VAL A 187 1.63 -13.37 -7.20
CA VAL A 187 2.08 -14.75 -7.42
C VAL A 187 2.60 -15.41 -6.15
N ALA A 188 2.99 -14.62 -5.14
CA ALA A 188 3.45 -15.11 -3.84
C ALA A 188 2.31 -15.54 -2.89
N ILE A 189 1.04 -15.39 -3.28
CA ILE A 189 -0.11 -15.77 -2.45
C ILE A 189 -0.16 -17.31 -2.33
N GLU A 190 -0.10 -17.80 -1.10
CA GLU A 190 -0.10 -19.24 -0.82
C GLU A 190 -1.51 -19.84 -0.72
N PRO A 191 -1.64 -21.18 -0.84
CA PRO A 191 -2.89 -21.87 -0.52
C PRO A 191 -3.42 -21.48 0.87
N GLY A 192 -4.69 -21.06 0.92
CA GLY A 192 -5.35 -20.60 2.16
C GLY A 192 -5.19 -19.11 2.46
N GLN A 193 -4.41 -18.38 1.66
CA GLN A 193 -4.38 -16.92 1.65
C GLN A 193 -5.26 -16.36 0.52
N VAL A 194 -5.71 -15.11 0.67
CA VAL A 194 -6.47 -14.41 -0.37
C VAL A 194 -5.91 -13.00 -0.58
N ALA A 195 -5.90 -12.56 -1.84
CA ALA A 195 -5.91 -11.14 -2.18
C ALA A 195 -7.35 -10.64 -2.22
N LEU A 196 -7.60 -9.44 -1.71
CA LEU A 196 -8.95 -8.94 -1.45
C LEU A 196 -9.16 -7.53 -2.01
N ILE A 197 -10.22 -7.33 -2.79
CA ILE A 197 -10.83 -6.01 -2.98
C ILE A 197 -12.06 -5.94 -2.08
N THR A 198 -12.14 -4.93 -1.22
CA THR A 198 -13.28 -4.78 -0.30
C THR A 198 -14.27 -3.77 -0.85
N ASP A 199 -15.53 -4.17 -1.03
CA ASP A 199 -16.59 -3.31 -1.56
C ASP A 199 -17.39 -2.62 -0.44
N CYS A 200 -17.34 -3.15 0.79
CA CYS A 200 -17.87 -2.47 1.98
C CYS A 200 -17.04 -1.25 2.42
N PHE A 201 -15.82 -1.09 1.90
CA PHE A 201 -14.98 0.10 2.09
C PHE A 201 -14.67 0.72 0.73
N GLN A 202 -14.65 2.06 0.69
CA GLN A 202 -14.35 2.80 -0.53
C GLN A 202 -13.25 3.83 -0.28
N MET A 203 -12.35 3.96 -1.23
CA MET A 203 -11.36 5.04 -1.29
C MET A 203 -11.45 5.73 -2.64
N ARG A 204 -11.02 6.99 -2.67
CA ARG A 204 -10.96 7.80 -3.87
C ARG A 204 -9.52 8.07 -4.27
N HIS A 205 -9.15 7.72 -5.49
CA HIS A 205 -7.84 8.03 -6.07
C HIS A 205 -7.93 9.31 -6.91
N LEU A 206 -7.22 10.34 -6.47
CA LEU A 206 -7.48 11.73 -6.85
C LEU A 206 -6.69 12.20 -8.08
N ARG A 207 -5.63 11.49 -8.49
CA ARG A 207 -4.80 11.89 -9.63
C ARG A 207 -4.70 10.77 -10.67
N PRO A 208 -4.64 11.10 -11.97
CA PRO A 208 -4.32 10.12 -13.00
C PRO A 208 -2.84 9.74 -12.94
N ILE A 209 -2.53 8.55 -13.45
CA ILE A 209 -1.18 8.24 -13.89
C ILE A 209 -0.87 9.14 -15.09
N SER A 210 0.16 9.96 -14.98
CA SER A 210 0.61 10.87 -16.05
C SER A 210 2.09 10.69 -16.33
N ASP A 211 2.44 10.44 -17.58
CA ASP A 211 3.83 10.16 -18.00
C ASP A 211 4.77 11.36 -17.78
N ASP A 212 4.22 12.57 -17.74
CA ASP A 212 4.92 13.82 -17.44
C ASP A 212 4.86 14.22 -15.95
N GLY A 213 4.27 13.37 -15.11
CA GLY A 213 4.15 13.58 -13.68
C GLY A 213 5.52 13.70 -13.00
N ASN A 214 5.57 14.43 -11.88
CA ASN A 214 6.81 14.70 -11.14
C ASN A 214 7.59 13.42 -10.78
N PHE A 215 6.87 12.35 -10.41
CA PHE A 215 7.47 11.06 -10.09
C PHE A 215 8.17 10.42 -11.30
N TYR A 216 7.54 10.39 -12.47
CA TYR A 216 8.13 9.78 -13.67
C TYR A 216 9.30 10.58 -14.22
N ARG A 217 9.22 11.92 -14.21
CA ARG A 217 10.37 12.79 -14.54
C ARG A 217 11.55 12.56 -13.60
N TYR A 218 11.27 12.35 -12.31
CA TYR A 218 12.29 11.97 -11.34
C TYR A 218 12.89 10.58 -11.66
N LEU A 219 12.06 9.57 -11.95
CA LEU A 219 12.55 8.23 -12.33
C LEU A 219 13.47 8.30 -13.56
N GLU A 220 13.10 9.05 -14.59
CA GLU A 220 13.94 9.26 -15.77
C GLU A 220 15.27 9.93 -15.41
N SER A 221 15.25 10.92 -14.51
CA SER A 221 16.47 11.62 -14.08
C SER A 221 17.49 10.72 -13.36
N ILE A 222 17.04 9.61 -12.77
CA ILE A 222 17.89 8.59 -12.15
C ILE A 222 18.09 7.35 -13.02
N GLY A 223 17.66 7.40 -14.30
CA GLY A 223 17.83 6.31 -15.26
C GLY A 223 16.88 5.11 -15.07
N VAL A 224 15.78 5.29 -14.35
CA VAL A 224 14.77 4.24 -14.12
C VAL A 224 13.65 4.34 -15.16
N ASN A 225 13.40 3.23 -15.86
CA ASN A 225 12.28 3.09 -16.79
C ASN A 225 11.25 2.07 -16.24
N ARG A 226 10.00 2.50 -16.07
CA ARG A 226 8.93 1.65 -15.50
C ARG A 226 8.61 0.40 -16.31
N TRP A 227 8.81 0.44 -17.63
CA TRP A 227 8.56 -0.70 -18.50
C TRP A 227 9.69 -1.72 -18.41
N ASP A 228 10.91 -1.28 -18.18
CA ASP A 228 12.04 -2.18 -17.95
C ASP A 228 11.94 -2.83 -16.57
N ASP A 229 11.53 -2.08 -15.54
CA ASP A 229 11.16 -2.64 -14.22
C ASP A 229 10.10 -3.73 -14.36
N LEU A 230 8.99 -3.46 -15.06
CA LEU A 230 7.94 -4.46 -15.31
C LEU A 230 8.50 -5.72 -15.99
N LYS A 231 9.26 -5.55 -17.08
CA LYS A 231 9.87 -6.68 -17.81
C LYS A 231 10.81 -7.48 -16.90
N ASN A 232 11.61 -6.80 -16.08
CA ASN A 232 12.53 -7.43 -15.14
C ASN A 232 11.78 -8.28 -14.13
N ILE A 233 10.70 -7.75 -13.53
CA ILE A 233 9.88 -8.53 -12.61
C ILE A 233 9.23 -9.73 -13.30
N MET A 234 8.64 -9.55 -14.48
CA MET A 234 8.04 -10.66 -15.25
C MET A 234 9.07 -11.75 -15.58
N HIS A 235 10.29 -11.35 -15.95
CA HIS A 235 11.40 -12.28 -16.18
C HIS A 235 11.82 -13.03 -14.91
N LEU A 236 11.95 -12.33 -13.77
CA LEU A 236 12.29 -12.94 -12.48
C LEU A 236 11.23 -13.96 -12.03
N LEU A 237 9.97 -13.74 -12.39
CA LEU A 237 8.85 -14.63 -12.14
C LEU A 237 8.70 -15.74 -13.18
N ASN A 238 9.48 -15.71 -14.26
CA ASN A 238 9.37 -16.62 -15.40
C ASN A 238 7.94 -16.66 -15.99
N ILE A 239 7.32 -15.49 -16.15
CA ILE A 239 5.99 -15.32 -16.77
C ILE A 239 6.04 -14.33 -17.93
N THR A 240 5.19 -14.55 -18.93
CA THR A 240 5.06 -13.67 -20.12
C THR A 240 3.76 -12.90 -20.15
N GLU A 241 2.78 -13.30 -19.34
CA GLU A 241 1.48 -12.66 -19.23
C GLU A 241 0.98 -12.80 -17.78
N PHE A 242 0.28 -11.78 -17.29
CA PHE A 242 -0.42 -11.84 -16.02
C PHE A 242 -1.87 -11.40 -16.22
N LYS A 243 -2.82 -12.29 -15.93
CA LYS A 243 -4.26 -12.02 -16.03
C LYS A 243 -4.83 -11.74 -14.65
N ILE A 244 -5.50 -10.60 -14.51
CA ILE A 244 -6.22 -10.26 -13.29
C ILE A 244 -7.59 -10.93 -13.33
N VAL A 245 -7.89 -11.73 -12.30
CA VAL A 245 -9.10 -12.54 -12.22
C VAL A 245 -9.70 -12.45 -10.81
N PRO A 246 -10.97 -12.03 -10.68
CA PRO A 246 -11.75 -12.26 -9.46
C PRO A 246 -12.01 -13.76 -9.29
N THR A 247 -11.76 -14.31 -8.10
CA THR A 247 -11.84 -15.75 -7.83
C THR A 247 -13.08 -16.15 -7.02
N ALA A 248 -13.59 -15.26 -6.17
CA ALA A 248 -14.83 -15.44 -5.42
C ALA A 248 -15.42 -14.10 -4.97
N PHE A 249 -16.70 -14.11 -4.61
CA PHE A 249 -17.49 -12.93 -4.26
C PHE A 249 -18.20 -13.18 -2.92
N GLY A 250 -18.13 -12.22 -2.01
CA GLY A 250 -18.93 -12.20 -0.78
C GLY A 250 -20.05 -11.17 -0.88
N TYR A 251 -21.28 -11.56 -0.54
CA TYR A 251 -22.48 -10.72 -0.69
C TYR A 251 -23.00 -10.24 0.66
N THR A 252 -23.81 -9.18 0.61
CA THR A 252 -24.47 -8.63 1.80
C THR A 252 -25.44 -9.67 2.37
N GLY A 253 -25.23 -10.09 3.62
CA GLY A 253 -26.03 -11.13 4.28
C GLY A 253 -25.38 -12.52 4.33
N ASP A 254 -24.29 -12.74 3.60
CA ASP A 254 -23.45 -13.92 3.81
C ASP A 254 -22.82 -13.86 5.21
N LYS A 255 -22.82 -14.98 5.93
CA LYS A 255 -21.93 -15.10 7.10
C LYS A 255 -20.51 -15.05 6.56
N ILE A 256 -19.70 -14.08 7.02
CA ILE A 256 -18.27 -14.05 6.73
C ILE A 256 -17.64 -15.27 7.41
N VAL A 257 -17.57 -16.38 6.68
CA VAL A 257 -16.86 -17.58 7.09
C VAL A 257 -15.47 -17.45 6.51
N SER A 258 -14.46 -17.36 7.39
CA SER A 258 -13.06 -17.39 6.97
C SER A 258 -12.83 -18.64 6.10
N PRO A 259 -12.15 -18.54 4.95
CA PRO A 259 -11.82 -19.72 4.17
C PRO A 259 -10.88 -20.57 5.02
N GLY A 260 -11.44 -21.58 5.68
CA GLY A 260 -10.65 -22.58 6.40
C GLY A 260 -9.68 -23.25 5.44
N PRO A 261 -8.55 -23.79 5.92
CA PRO A 261 -7.64 -24.54 5.07
C PRO A 261 -8.43 -25.63 4.35
N LYS A 262 -8.39 -25.61 3.02
CA LYS A 262 -8.90 -26.74 2.24
C LYS A 262 -7.94 -27.90 2.50
N ASN A 263 -8.44 -28.94 3.16
CA ASN A 263 -7.74 -30.21 3.39
C ASN A 263 -7.23 -30.81 2.08
#